data_AF-A0A420DN49-F1
#
_entry.id   AF-A0A420DN49-F1
#
_cell.length_a   1.000
_cell.length_b   1.000
_cell.length_c   1.000
_cell.angle_alpha   90.00
_cell.angle_beta   90.00
_cell.angle_gamma   90.00
#
_symmetry.space_group_name_H-M   'P 1'
#
loop_
_entity.id
_entity.type
_entity.pdbx_description
1 polymer ?
#
loop_
_entity_poly.entity_id
_entity_poly.type
_entity_poly.pdbx_seq_one_letter_code
_entity_poly.pdbx_strand_id
1 'polypeptide(L)'
;MSDRTGIFAGDDPFALARAWLAEAAQVEPSDPNAIALSTVDADGMPNARVVLLKDIENDAFVFYTNYTSAKAVELEQAGKAAFVMHWKSLARQVRARGLITREDGEKADAYYASRSLKSRHGAWASDQSKPLENRATLERALEKAAAEHGDTPARPPFWGGYRLIPLELEFWSDGAARLHNRFQWRRETPDAPWTITRLNP
;
A
#
# COMPACT_ATOMS: atom_id res chain seq x y z
N MET A 1 31.33 -3.84 -7.59
CA MET A 1 30.73 -4.87 -6.72
C MET A 1 30.15 -4.15 -5.51
N SER A 2 28.83 -4.02 -5.43
CA SER A 2 28.21 -3.23 -4.36
C SER A 2 28.37 -3.94 -3.01
N ASP A 3 28.77 -3.20 -1.99
CA ASP A 3 28.88 -3.57 -0.57
C ASP A 3 27.50 -3.87 0.09
N ARG A 4 26.62 -4.57 -0.64
CA ARG A 4 25.27 -4.96 -0.22
C ARG A 4 25.35 -6.30 0.50
N THR A 5 25.66 -6.24 1.80
CA THR A 5 25.75 -7.40 2.68
C THR A 5 24.65 -7.35 3.76
N GLY A 6 24.47 -8.44 4.49
CA GLY A 6 23.51 -8.52 5.60
C GLY A 6 22.08 -8.19 5.16
N ILE A 7 21.48 -7.19 5.81
CA ILE A 7 20.08 -6.77 5.56
C ILE A 7 19.85 -6.18 4.17
N PHE A 8 20.87 -5.97 3.35
CA PHE A 8 20.73 -5.50 1.96
C PHE A 8 21.09 -6.58 0.92
N ALA A 9 21.37 -7.81 1.35
CA ALA A 9 21.78 -8.90 0.45
C ALA A 9 20.63 -9.38 -0.44
N GLY A 10 20.97 -9.78 -1.67
CA GLY A 10 20.03 -10.30 -2.67
C GLY A 10 19.68 -9.29 -3.77
N ASP A 11 19.23 -9.80 -4.92
CA ASP A 11 18.94 -8.96 -6.10
C ASP A 11 17.45 -8.74 -6.34
N ASP A 12 16.59 -9.60 -5.79
CA ASP A 12 15.13 -9.45 -5.83
C ASP A 12 14.67 -8.47 -4.72
N PRO A 13 14.24 -7.25 -5.08
CA PRO A 13 13.80 -6.28 -4.09
C PRO A 13 12.46 -6.66 -3.44
N PHE A 14 11.63 -7.51 -4.05
CA PHE A 14 10.38 -7.96 -3.44
C PHE A 14 10.64 -8.99 -2.34
N ALA A 15 11.58 -9.92 -2.57
CA ALA A 15 12.05 -10.83 -1.52
C ALA A 15 12.66 -10.05 -0.34
N LEU A 16 13.44 -9.01 -0.62
CA LEU A 16 14.01 -8.14 0.42
C LEU A 16 12.93 -7.40 1.23
N ALA A 17 11.95 -6.81 0.54
CA ALA A 17 10.83 -6.13 1.19
C ALA A 17 10.00 -7.09 2.07
N ARG A 18 9.74 -8.32 1.61
CA ARG A 18 9.08 -9.38 2.39
C ARG A 18 9.87 -9.74 3.65
N ALA A 19 11.19 -9.92 3.52
CA ALA A 19 12.06 -10.23 4.65
C ALA A 19 12.05 -9.10 5.69
N TRP A 20 12.20 -7.84 5.27
CA TRP A 20 12.16 -6.70 6.20
C TRP A 20 10.79 -6.54 6.86
N LEU A 21 9.69 -6.74 6.13
CA LEU A 21 8.35 -6.70 6.71
C LEU A 21 8.14 -7.83 7.74
N ALA A 22 8.69 -9.03 7.48
CA ALA A 22 8.61 -10.15 8.42
C ALA A 22 9.37 -9.86 9.72
N GLU A 23 10.54 -9.23 9.65
CA GLU A 23 11.28 -8.74 10.82
C GLU A 23 10.49 -7.64 11.57
N ALA A 24 9.95 -6.66 10.84
CA ALA A 24 9.18 -5.57 11.41
C ALA A 24 7.93 -6.06 12.15
N ALA A 25 7.28 -7.11 11.62
CA ALA A 25 6.11 -7.71 12.24
C ALA A 25 6.36 -8.30 13.64
N GLN A 26 7.63 -8.56 14.01
CA GLN A 26 7.98 -9.04 15.34
C GLN A 26 8.17 -7.91 16.37
N VAL A 27 8.39 -6.67 15.94
CA VAL A 27 8.87 -5.58 16.81
C VAL A 27 8.09 -4.27 16.70
N GLU A 28 7.29 -4.08 15.64
CA GLU A 28 6.42 -2.90 15.53
C GLU A 28 5.19 -3.06 16.41
N PRO A 29 4.79 -2.01 17.17
CA PRO A 29 3.70 -2.11 18.13
C PRO A 29 2.32 -2.26 17.47
N SER A 30 2.16 -1.79 16.24
CA SER A 30 0.93 -1.94 15.44
C SER A 30 1.24 -1.80 13.97
N ASP A 31 0.44 -2.47 13.14
CA ASP A 31 0.37 -2.29 11.68
C ASP A 31 1.75 -2.19 11.00
N PRO A 32 2.62 -3.22 11.10
CA PRO A 32 3.92 -3.24 10.41
C PRO A 32 3.78 -3.08 8.89
N ASN A 33 2.61 -3.38 8.34
CA ASN A 33 2.28 -3.22 6.92
C ASN A 33 1.63 -1.87 6.57
N ALA A 34 1.61 -0.90 7.48
CA ALA A 34 1.11 0.44 7.19
C ALA A 34 2.06 1.18 6.23
N ILE A 35 1.47 1.75 5.17
CA ILE A 35 2.18 2.55 4.18
C ILE A 35 1.55 3.94 4.08
N ALA A 36 2.38 4.97 4.02
CA ALA A 36 1.96 6.31 3.63
C ALA A 36 1.88 6.38 2.10
N LEU A 37 0.69 6.22 1.54
CA LEU A 37 0.42 6.24 0.11
C LEU A 37 0.28 7.68 -0.39
N SER A 38 1.15 8.05 -1.32
CA SER A 38 1.13 9.30 -2.05
C SER A 38 0.53 9.15 -3.44
N THR A 39 -0.38 10.04 -3.77
CA THR A 39 -1.04 10.18 -5.08
C THR A 39 -0.98 11.65 -5.49
N VAL A 40 -1.47 11.96 -6.68
CA VAL A 40 -1.48 13.32 -7.21
C VAL A 40 -2.79 13.55 -7.95
N ASP A 41 -3.39 14.72 -7.78
CA ASP A 41 -4.59 15.08 -8.54
C ASP A 41 -4.27 15.54 -9.97
N ALA A 42 -5.32 15.89 -10.72
CA ALA A 42 -5.20 16.31 -12.12
C ALA A 42 -4.40 17.61 -12.30
N ASP A 43 -4.35 18.46 -11.27
CA ASP A 43 -3.64 19.76 -11.29
C ASP A 43 -2.17 19.61 -10.82
N GLY A 44 -1.77 18.42 -10.38
CA GLY A 44 -0.43 18.15 -9.88
C GLY A 44 -0.25 18.35 -8.37
N MET A 45 -1.33 18.58 -7.61
CA MET A 45 -1.27 18.72 -6.16
C MET A 45 -1.06 17.34 -5.51
N PRO A 46 0.00 17.13 -4.71
CA PRO A 46 0.22 15.86 -4.04
C PRO A 46 -0.76 15.65 -2.89
N ASN A 47 -1.18 14.41 -2.71
CA ASN A 47 -2.05 13.99 -1.61
C ASN A 47 -1.46 12.74 -0.93
N ALA A 48 -1.67 12.59 0.38
CA ALA A 48 -1.09 11.50 1.16
C ALA A 48 -2.06 10.99 2.23
N ARG A 49 -2.04 9.69 2.48
CA ARG A 49 -2.78 9.04 3.57
C ARG A 49 -2.18 7.67 3.91
N VAL A 50 -2.48 7.16 5.09
CA VAL A 50 -2.12 5.79 5.47
C VAL A 50 -3.10 4.80 4.86
N VAL A 51 -2.57 3.72 4.29
CA VAL A 51 -3.31 2.49 3.96
C VAL A 51 -2.52 1.28 4.44
N LEU A 52 -3.15 0.12 4.52
CA LEU A 52 -2.48 -1.11 4.88
C LEU A 52 -2.13 -1.89 3.62
N LEU A 53 -0.84 -2.16 3.41
CA LEU A 53 -0.36 -3.11 2.43
C LEU A 53 -0.86 -4.52 2.80
N LYS A 54 -1.40 -5.26 1.85
CA LYS A 54 -1.98 -6.59 2.09
C LYS A 54 -1.18 -7.72 1.47
N ASP A 55 -0.42 -7.42 0.43
CA ASP A 55 0.45 -8.41 -0.18
C ASP A 55 1.67 -7.75 -0.82
N ILE A 56 2.77 -8.50 -0.87
CA ILE A 56 3.96 -8.21 -1.66
C ILE A 56 4.12 -9.39 -2.63
N GLU A 57 3.59 -9.21 -3.83
CA GLU A 57 3.68 -10.17 -4.93
C GLU A 57 5.11 -10.20 -5.50
N ASN A 58 5.36 -10.98 -6.55
CA ASN A 58 6.69 -11.07 -7.16
C ASN A 58 7.07 -9.82 -7.96
N ASP A 59 6.09 -8.99 -8.30
CA ASP A 59 6.25 -7.83 -9.17
C ASP A 59 5.39 -6.62 -8.73
N ALA A 60 4.64 -6.72 -7.63
CA ALA A 60 3.70 -5.69 -7.20
C ALA A 60 3.48 -5.62 -5.67
N PHE A 61 3.04 -4.44 -5.22
CA PHE A 61 2.54 -4.18 -3.87
C PHE A 61 1.03 -3.97 -3.89
N VAL A 62 0.28 -4.76 -3.12
CA VAL A 62 -1.18 -4.79 -3.19
C VAL A 62 -1.82 -4.13 -1.97
N PHE A 63 -2.74 -3.20 -2.20
CA PHE A 63 -3.59 -2.61 -1.16
C PHE A 63 -5.03 -2.49 -1.64
N TYR A 64 -5.99 -2.36 -0.73
CA TYR A 64 -7.41 -2.33 -1.05
C TYR A 64 -8.08 -1.05 -0.57
N THR A 65 -9.08 -0.58 -1.33
CA THR A 65 -9.75 0.68 -1.08
C THR A 65 -11.13 0.75 -1.73
N ASN A 66 -11.79 1.89 -1.56
CA ASN A 66 -13.02 2.23 -2.28
C ASN A 66 -12.67 2.99 -3.57
N TYR A 67 -13.11 2.49 -4.72
CA TYR A 67 -12.86 3.04 -6.05
C TYR A 67 -13.50 4.42 -6.30
N THR A 68 -14.44 4.86 -5.45
CA THR A 68 -15.04 6.20 -5.54
C THR A 68 -14.34 7.22 -4.63
N SER A 69 -13.33 6.81 -3.86
CA SER A 69 -12.60 7.69 -2.96
C SER A 69 -11.67 8.66 -3.68
N ALA A 70 -11.28 9.75 -3.01
CA ALA A 70 -10.37 10.74 -3.58
C ALA A 70 -9.07 10.11 -4.11
N LYS A 71 -8.46 9.20 -3.33
CA LYS A 71 -7.24 8.50 -3.75
C LYS A 71 -7.45 7.63 -4.99
N ALA A 72 -8.61 6.99 -5.13
CA ALA A 72 -8.88 6.14 -6.29
C ALA A 72 -9.04 6.99 -7.54
N VAL A 73 -9.78 8.11 -7.47
CA VAL A 73 -9.88 9.08 -8.57
C VAL A 73 -8.48 9.56 -9.01
N GLU A 74 -7.63 9.94 -8.05
CA GLU A 74 -6.25 10.36 -8.31
C GLU A 74 -5.40 9.22 -8.92
N LEU A 75 -5.54 7.98 -8.43
CA LEU A 75 -4.81 6.81 -8.94
C LEU A 75 -5.17 6.48 -10.39
N GLU A 76 -6.46 6.45 -10.70
CA GLU A 76 -6.97 6.14 -12.05
C GLU A 76 -6.58 7.22 -13.06
N GLN A 77 -6.60 8.48 -12.64
CA GLN A 77 -6.21 9.59 -13.50
C GLN A 77 -4.69 9.63 -13.74
N ALA A 78 -3.89 9.50 -12.67
CA ALA A 78 -2.44 9.66 -12.77
C ALA A 78 -1.73 8.39 -13.28
N GLY A 79 -2.33 7.22 -13.10
CA GLY A 79 -1.76 5.91 -13.45
C GLY A 79 -0.51 5.54 -12.66
N LYS A 80 -0.17 6.30 -11.62
CA LYS A 80 1.08 6.18 -10.85
C LYS A 80 0.88 6.59 -9.40
N ALA A 81 1.70 6.03 -8.52
CA ALA A 81 1.73 6.38 -7.11
C ALA A 81 3.11 6.16 -6.51
N ALA A 82 3.26 6.58 -5.27
CA ALA A 82 4.40 6.24 -4.44
C ALA A 82 3.92 5.87 -3.04
N PHE A 83 4.72 5.11 -2.29
CA PHE A 83 4.51 4.98 -0.85
C PHE A 83 5.80 4.97 -0.07
N VAL A 84 5.67 5.22 1.23
CA VAL A 84 6.70 4.98 2.23
C VAL A 84 6.17 4.00 3.26
N MET A 85 6.95 2.96 3.53
CA MET A 85 6.78 2.05 4.66
C MET A 85 7.94 2.28 5.61
N HIS A 86 7.66 2.70 6.85
CA HIS A 86 8.68 3.11 7.80
C HIS A 86 8.49 2.38 9.13
N TRP A 87 9.55 1.70 9.55
CA TRP A 87 9.61 0.94 10.79
C TRP A 87 10.54 1.64 11.76
N LYS A 88 9.94 2.38 12.69
CA LYS A 88 10.68 3.15 13.70
C LYS A 88 11.47 2.22 14.61
N SER A 89 10.90 1.06 14.97
CA SER A 89 11.55 0.08 15.86
C SER A 89 12.80 -0.52 15.25
N LEU A 90 12.89 -0.58 13.92
CA LEU A 90 14.05 -1.10 13.19
C LEU A 90 14.97 0.00 12.63
N ALA A 91 14.56 1.27 12.70
CA ALA A 91 15.19 2.36 11.96
C ALA A 91 15.38 2.03 10.47
N ARG A 92 14.33 1.49 9.84
CA ARG A 92 14.33 1.07 8.43
C ARG A 92 13.17 1.66 7.66
N GLN A 93 13.38 1.94 6.39
CA GLN A 93 12.37 2.47 5.49
C GLN A 93 12.47 1.80 4.10
N VAL A 94 11.30 1.49 3.54
CA VAL A 94 11.15 1.11 2.13
C VAL A 94 10.32 2.19 1.43
N ARG A 95 10.81 2.69 0.30
CA ARG A 95 10.08 3.59 -0.59
C ARG A 95 9.83 2.88 -1.90
N ALA A 96 8.61 3.00 -2.43
CA ALA A 96 8.26 2.47 -3.75
C ALA A 96 7.64 3.57 -4.60
N ARG A 97 7.95 3.58 -5.90
CA ARG A 97 7.31 4.44 -6.90
C ARG A 97 7.02 3.61 -8.13
N GLY A 98 5.82 3.70 -8.67
CA GLY A 98 5.40 2.78 -9.71
C GLY A 98 4.12 3.14 -10.42
N LEU A 99 3.79 2.27 -11.37
CA LEU A 99 2.53 2.28 -12.11
C LEU A 99 1.43 1.63 -11.27
N ILE A 100 0.19 2.03 -11.51
CA ILE A 100 -0.96 1.50 -10.80
C ILE A 100 -1.84 0.70 -11.74
N THR A 101 -2.24 -0.50 -11.32
CA THR A 101 -3.26 -1.31 -11.99
C THR A 101 -4.34 -1.72 -11.01
N ARG A 102 -5.58 -1.80 -11.49
CA ARG A 102 -6.74 -2.20 -10.67
C ARG A 102 -6.72 -3.71 -10.43
N GLU A 103 -7.16 -4.13 -9.25
CA GLU A 103 -7.44 -5.51 -8.87
C GLU A 103 -8.90 -5.63 -8.42
N ASP A 104 -9.78 -6.03 -9.33
CA ASP A 104 -11.22 -6.17 -9.09
C ASP A 104 -11.73 -7.60 -9.29
N GLY A 105 -10.83 -8.57 -9.38
CA GLY A 105 -11.13 -9.98 -9.62
C GLY A 105 -11.25 -10.81 -8.35
N GLU A 106 -11.03 -12.13 -8.51
CA GLU A 106 -11.21 -13.13 -7.45
C GLU A 106 -10.35 -12.86 -6.21
N LYS A 107 -9.18 -12.23 -6.37
CA LYS A 107 -8.31 -11.90 -5.25
C LYS A 107 -8.93 -10.81 -4.37
N ALA A 108 -9.58 -9.81 -4.98
CA ALA A 108 -10.35 -8.82 -4.25
C ALA A 108 -11.58 -9.40 -3.55
N ASP A 109 -12.28 -10.35 -4.19
CA ASP A 109 -13.40 -11.06 -3.57
C ASP A 109 -12.96 -11.88 -2.36
N ALA A 110 -11.89 -12.68 -2.51
CA ALA A 110 -11.33 -13.49 -1.44
C ALA A 110 -10.83 -12.63 -0.27
N TYR A 111 -10.13 -11.53 -0.57
CA TYR A 111 -9.69 -10.60 0.47
C TYR A 111 -10.87 -9.89 1.14
N TYR A 112 -11.89 -9.48 0.40
CA TYR A 112 -13.09 -8.89 0.99
C TYR A 112 -13.78 -9.87 1.95
N ALA A 113 -13.96 -11.12 1.53
CA ALA A 113 -14.61 -12.17 2.32
C ALA A 113 -13.86 -12.50 3.63
N SER A 114 -12.52 -12.38 3.64
CA SER A 114 -11.72 -12.64 4.85
C SER A 114 -11.78 -11.50 5.89
N ARG A 115 -12.30 -10.33 5.53
CA ARG A 115 -12.44 -9.20 6.47
C ARG A 115 -13.53 -9.48 7.49
N SER A 116 -13.38 -8.88 8.67
CA SER A 116 -14.42 -8.94 9.72
C SER A 116 -15.78 -8.51 9.17
N LEU A 117 -16.86 -9.11 9.67
CA LEU A 117 -18.22 -8.79 9.22
C LEU A 117 -18.51 -7.28 9.30
N LYS A 118 -18.11 -6.64 10.41
CA LYS A 118 -18.23 -5.18 10.59
C LYS A 118 -17.48 -4.40 9.51
N SER A 119 -16.29 -4.84 9.12
CA SER A 119 -15.51 -4.20 8.04
C SER A 119 -16.15 -4.38 6.66
N ARG A 120 -16.80 -5.53 6.42
CA ARG A 120 -17.55 -5.79 5.17
C ARG A 120 -18.79 -4.89 5.08
N HIS A 121 -19.61 -4.80 6.14
CA HIS A 121 -20.72 -3.84 6.19
C HIS A 121 -20.27 -2.39 6.10
N GLY A 122 -19.18 -2.02 6.79
CA GLY A 122 -18.63 -0.67 6.71
C GLY A 122 -18.19 -0.27 5.30
N ALA A 123 -17.82 -1.24 4.45
CA ALA A 123 -17.52 -0.97 3.05
C ALA A 123 -18.77 -0.61 2.23
N TRP A 124 -19.92 -1.22 2.53
CA TRP A 124 -21.21 -0.86 1.91
C TRP A 124 -21.77 0.46 2.43
N ALA A 125 -21.57 0.74 3.71
CA ALA A 125 -22.16 1.90 4.38
C ALA A 125 -21.46 3.24 4.08
N SER A 126 -20.17 3.21 3.73
CA SER A 126 -19.35 4.43 3.64
C SER A 126 -19.08 4.86 2.21
N ASP A 127 -19.61 6.03 1.85
CA ASP A 127 -19.19 6.81 0.68
C ASP A 127 -17.83 7.49 0.96
N GLN A 128 -16.76 6.69 0.90
CA GLN A 128 -15.43 7.12 1.31
C GLN A 128 -15.01 8.44 0.63
N SER A 129 -14.56 9.39 1.44
CA SER A 129 -14.10 10.74 1.02
C SER A 129 -15.21 11.71 0.59
N LYS A 130 -16.49 11.35 0.67
CA LYS A 130 -17.59 12.32 0.50
C LYS A 130 -17.89 13.04 1.81
N PRO A 131 -18.46 14.26 1.76
CA PRO A 131 -18.93 14.95 2.96
C PRO A 131 -19.93 14.09 3.73
N LEU A 132 -19.80 14.08 5.06
CA LEU A 132 -20.70 13.39 5.98
C LEU A 132 -21.34 14.43 6.89
N GLU A 133 -22.67 14.44 6.96
CA GLU A 133 -23.42 15.40 7.78
C GLU A 133 -23.04 15.28 9.26
N ASN A 134 -23.06 14.07 9.80
CA ASN A 134 -22.73 13.77 11.18
C ASN A 134 -22.48 12.26 11.38
N ARG A 135 -21.96 11.91 12.55
CA ARG A 135 -21.65 10.53 12.91
C ARG A 135 -22.87 9.60 12.88
N ALA A 136 -24.02 10.07 13.35
CA ALA A 136 -25.27 9.29 13.39
C ALA A 136 -25.73 8.86 11.99
N THR A 137 -25.43 9.65 10.96
CA THR A 137 -25.73 9.29 9.57
C THR A 137 -24.94 8.07 9.11
N LEU A 138 -23.66 7.97 9.48
CA LEU A 138 -22.84 6.80 9.16
C LEU A 138 -23.26 5.55 9.94
N GLU A 139 -23.68 5.71 11.19
CA GLU A 139 -24.15 4.61 12.03
C GLU A 139 -25.45 4.02 11.48
N ARG A 140 -26.42 4.86 11.07
CA ARG A 140 -27.63 4.42 10.37
C ARG A 140 -27.32 3.72 9.05
N ALA A 141 -26.35 4.23 8.27
CA ALA A 141 -25.94 3.58 7.03
C ALA A 141 -25.32 2.19 7.29
N LEU A 142 -24.60 2.03 8.39
CA LEU A 142 -24.03 0.74 8.80
C LEU A 142 -25.13 -0.26 9.20
N GLU A 143 -26.11 0.16 10.00
CA GLU A 143 -27.26 -0.66 10.36
C GLU A 143 -28.07 -1.08 9.14
N LYS A 144 -28.33 -0.13 8.22
CA LYS A 144 -28.99 -0.40 6.94
C LYS A 144 -28.22 -1.44 6.12
N ALA A 145 -26.91 -1.27 5.96
CA ALA A 145 -26.07 -2.22 5.23
C ALA A 145 -26.03 -3.60 5.89
N ALA A 146 -26.12 -3.68 7.22
CA ALA A 146 -26.21 -4.94 7.94
C ALA A 146 -27.54 -5.65 7.67
N ALA A 147 -28.66 -4.91 7.71
CA ALA A 147 -29.99 -5.45 7.42
C ALA A 147 -30.14 -5.89 5.95
N GLU A 148 -29.58 -5.13 5.00
CA GLU A 148 -29.70 -5.41 3.57
C GLU A 148 -28.84 -6.58 3.10
N HIS A 149 -27.65 -6.76 3.69
CA HIS A 149 -26.67 -7.74 3.19
C HIS A 149 -26.46 -8.98 4.09
N GLY A 150 -27.06 -9.00 5.29
CA GLY A 150 -26.98 -10.15 6.22
C GLY A 150 -25.55 -10.51 6.63
N ASP A 151 -25.30 -11.75 7.06
CA ASP A 151 -23.98 -12.14 7.60
C ASP A 151 -22.93 -12.49 6.54
N THR A 152 -23.33 -12.49 5.27
CA THR A 152 -22.47 -12.84 4.13
C THR A 152 -22.54 -11.78 3.02
N PRO A 153 -22.28 -10.49 3.33
CA PRO A 153 -22.26 -9.45 2.32
C PRO A 153 -21.27 -9.82 1.21
N ALA A 154 -21.72 -9.74 -0.03
CA ALA A 154 -20.85 -9.76 -1.20
C ALA A 154 -20.02 -8.46 -1.24
N ARG A 155 -18.90 -8.49 -1.96
CA ARG A 155 -18.08 -7.29 -2.18
C ARG A 155 -18.89 -6.23 -2.95
N PRO A 156 -18.94 -4.96 -2.50
CA PRO A 156 -19.56 -3.90 -3.28
C PRO A 156 -18.81 -3.67 -4.60
N PRO A 157 -19.51 -3.32 -5.69
CA PRO A 157 -18.88 -3.11 -7.01
C PRO A 157 -17.89 -1.94 -7.03
N PHE A 158 -18.00 -1.03 -6.07
CA PHE A 158 -17.10 0.12 -5.89
C PHE A 158 -15.95 -0.17 -4.91
N TRP A 159 -15.74 -1.41 -4.49
CA TRP A 159 -14.66 -1.78 -3.58
C TRP A 159 -13.74 -2.82 -4.20
N GLY A 160 -12.43 -2.64 -4.06
CA GLY A 160 -11.45 -3.61 -4.54
C GLY A 160 -10.01 -3.17 -4.28
N GLY A 161 -9.08 -3.72 -5.05
CA GLY A 161 -7.65 -3.56 -4.90
C GLY A 161 -6.99 -2.67 -5.94
N TYR A 162 -5.76 -2.27 -5.62
CA TYR A 162 -4.78 -1.73 -6.55
C TYR A 162 -3.45 -2.44 -6.33
N ARG A 163 -2.74 -2.64 -7.45
CA ARG A 163 -1.33 -3.04 -7.47
C ARG A 163 -0.47 -1.84 -7.81
N LEU A 164 0.54 -1.57 -7.01
CA LEU A 164 1.67 -0.71 -7.39
C LEU A 164 2.77 -1.60 -7.97
N ILE A 165 3.02 -1.46 -9.27
CA ILE A 165 4.10 -2.12 -10.01
C ILE A 165 5.29 -1.17 -10.02
N PRO A 166 6.33 -1.40 -9.19
CA PRO A 166 7.39 -0.42 -8.98
C PRO A 166 8.31 -0.32 -10.20
N LEU A 167 8.71 0.91 -10.50
CA LEU A 167 9.85 1.23 -11.37
C LEU A 167 11.06 1.66 -10.52
N GLU A 168 10.82 2.04 -9.27
CA GLU A 168 11.83 2.41 -8.29
C GLU A 168 11.46 1.84 -6.92
N LEU A 169 12.43 1.16 -6.29
CA LEU A 169 12.39 0.75 -4.88
C LEU A 169 13.65 1.26 -4.19
N GLU A 170 13.51 1.89 -3.04
CA GLU A 170 14.65 2.33 -2.22
C GLU A 170 14.55 1.73 -0.82
N PHE A 171 15.64 1.10 -0.38
CA PHE A 171 15.82 0.58 0.96
C PHE A 171 16.77 1.51 1.72
N TRP A 172 16.32 1.97 2.87
CA TRP A 172 17.06 2.84 3.78
C TRP A 172 17.16 2.17 5.15
N SER A 173 18.35 2.21 5.74
CA SER A 173 18.58 1.88 7.14
C SER A 173 19.47 2.95 7.75
N ASP A 174 19.33 3.16 9.06
CA ASP A 174 20.24 4.02 9.79
C ASP A 174 21.71 3.56 9.67
N GLY A 175 22.60 4.44 10.08
CA GLY A 175 24.04 4.22 10.00
C GLY A 175 24.75 5.13 11.00
N ALA A 176 25.91 4.67 11.46
CA ALA A 176 26.73 5.43 12.40
C ALA A 176 27.05 6.83 11.85
N ALA A 177 27.10 7.83 12.73
CA ALA A 177 27.38 9.23 12.38
C ALA A 177 26.44 9.83 11.30
N ARG A 178 25.20 9.36 11.20
CA ARG A 178 24.21 9.77 10.16
C ARG A 178 24.62 9.40 8.73
N LEU A 179 25.61 8.53 8.57
CA LEU A 179 26.00 7.96 7.28
C LEU A 179 25.08 6.78 6.96
N HIS A 180 23.81 7.10 6.67
CA HIS A 180 22.76 6.12 6.42
C HIS A 180 23.04 5.28 5.17
N ASN A 181 22.54 4.05 5.19
CA ASN A 181 22.68 3.13 4.08
C ASN A 181 21.46 3.24 3.17
N ARG A 182 21.68 3.60 1.90
CA ARG A 182 20.63 3.76 0.89
C ARG A 182 20.97 2.97 -0.37
N PHE A 183 20.10 2.04 -0.74
CA PHE A 183 20.22 1.29 -1.98
C PHE A 183 18.92 1.39 -2.79
N GLN A 184 19.06 1.79 -4.05
CA GLN A 184 17.95 1.97 -4.98
C GLN A 184 18.01 0.88 -6.05
N TRP A 185 16.89 0.22 -6.26
CA TRP A 185 16.58 -0.61 -7.42
C TRP A 185 15.74 0.24 -8.38
N ARG A 186 16.20 0.37 -9.62
CA ARG A 186 15.49 1.10 -10.67
C ARG A 186 15.42 0.29 -11.96
N ARG A 187 14.28 0.33 -12.64
CA ARG A 187 14.06 -0.23 -13.98
C ARG A 187 13.22 0.73 -14.82
N GLU A 188 13.36 0.69 -16.14
CA GLU A 188 12.64 1.58 -17.05
C GLU A 188 11.19 1.12 -17.30
N THR A 189 10.99 -0.19 -17.39
CA THR A 189 9.69 -0.84 -17.59
C THR A 189 9.53 -2.00 -16.61
N PRO A 190 8.31 -2.52 -16.39
CA PRO A 190 8.09 -3.69 -15.52
C PRO A 190 8.92 -4.92 -15.89
N ASP A 191 9.21 -5.13 -17.18
CA ASP A 191 9.97 -6.30 -17.64
C ASP A 191 11.49 -6.07 -17.73
N ALA A 192 11.95 -4.83 -17.55
CA ALA A 192 13.36 -4.50 -17.60
C ALA A 192 14.11 -5.00 -16.35
N PRO A 193 15.38 -5.41 -16.48
CA PRO A 193 16.18 -5.81 -15.33
C PRO A 193 16.41 -4.63 -14.39
N TRP A 194 16.57 -4.94 -13.10
CA TRP A 194 16.90 -3.95 -12.08
C TRP A 194 18.35 -3.47 -12.22
N THR A 195 18.55 -2.16 -12.20
CA THR A 195 19.83 -1.53 -11.90
C THR A 195 19.85 -1.16 -10.43
N ILE A 196 20.94 -1.54 -9.74
CA ILE A 196 21.06 -1.33 -8.29
C ILE A 196 22.17 -0.31 -8.02
N THR A 197 21.86 0.74 -7.27
CA THR A 197 22.79 1.85 -7.01
C THR A 197 22.78 2.23 -5.53
N ARG A 198 23.97 2.46 -4.94
CA ARG A 198 24.10 3.04 -3.60
C ARG A 198 23.94 4.56 -3.72
N LEU A 199 23.08 5.14 -2.89
CA LEU A 199 22.87 6.59 -2.84
C LEU A 199 23.59 7.19 -1.61
N ASN A 200 24.00 8.45 -1.72
CA ASN A 200 24.41 9.21 -0.54
C ASN A 200 23.22 9.37 0.42
N PRO A 201 23.45 9.36 1.74
CA PRO A 201 22.41 9.57 2.75
C PRO A 201 21.66 10.89 2.55
#